data_AF-A0A451AE40-F1
#
_entry.id   AF-A0A451AE40-F1
#
_cell.length_a   1.000
_cell.length_b   1.000
_cell.length_c   1.000
_cell.angle_alpha   90.00
_cell.angle_beta   90.00
_cell.angle_gamma   90.00
#
_symmetry.space_group_name_H-M   'P 1'
#
loop_
_entity.id
_entity.type
_entity.pdbx_description
1 polymer ?
#
loop_
_entity_poly.entity_id
_entity_poly.type
_entity_poly.pdbx_seq_one_letter_code
_entity_poly.pdbx_strand_id
1 'polypeptide(L)'
;MYRKYFTFTAWPFERALDPEELYPSTTITEAQARLEHLLELRAIGLVTGEAGSGKTTVCRKLSASLHPGLYRVFYIPLSTGNIMDIYKSIGWELGLPTERNRAAAFRAIRT
;
A
#
# COMPACT_ATOMS: atom_id res chain seq x y z
N MET A 1 22.38 17.87 16.19
CA MET A 1 23.44 18.75 15.65
C MET A 1 23.09 19.22 14.23
N TYR A 2 22.85 18.32 13.27
CA TYR A 2 22.51 18.69 11.87
C TYR A 2 21.18 19.45 11.66
N ARG A 3 20.07 19.03 12.30
CA ARG A 3 18.76 19.72 12.14
C ARG A 3 18.81 21.19 12.57
N LYS A 4 19.51 21.51 13.66
CA LYS A 4 19.66 22.89 14.15
C LYS A 4 20.57 23.73 13.25
N TYR A 5 21.66 23.13 12.73
CA TYR A 5 22.61 23.81 11.86
C TYR A 5 21.99 24.20 10.50
N PHE A 6 21.18 23.33 9.90
CA PHE A 6 20.49 23.57 8.63
C PHE A 6 19.04 24.06 8.77
N THR A 7 18.60 24.34 10.01
CA THR A 7 17.24 24.82 10.30
C THR A 7 16.13 23.89 9.78
N PHE A 8 16.37 22.58 9.75
CA PHE A 8 15.35 21.61 9.34
C PHE A 8 14.30 21.40 10.43
N THR A 9 13.03 21.43 10.02
CA THR A 9 11.88 21.15 10.89
C THR A 9 11.73 19.66 11.20
N ALA A 10 12.19 18.78 10.30
CA ALA A 10 12.22 17.32 10.45
C ALA A 10 13.59 16.75 10.04
N TRP A 11 13.81 15.44 10.15
CA TRP A 11 15.00 14.83 9.55
C TRP A 11 14.82 14.73 8.04
N PRO A 12 15.77 15.21 7.22
CA PRO A 12 15.70 15.03 5.78
C PRO A 12 15.95 13.55 5.42
N PHE A 13 15.37 13.10 4.30
CA PHE A 13 15.55 11.76 3.72
C PHE A 13 15.01 10.60 4.56
N GLU A 14 14.04 10.85 5.44
CA GLU A 14 13.29 9.75 6.05
C GLU A 14 12.54 8.93 4.99
N ARG A 15 12.44 7.61 5.21
CA ARG A 15 11.77 6.69 4.27
C ARG A 15 10.25 6.86 4.26
N ALA A 16 9.70 7.37 5.34
CA ALA A 16 8.27 7.57 5.54
C ALA A 16 7.99 9.08 5.48
N LEU A 17 7.77 9.58 4.27
CA LEU A 17 7.17 10.89 4.07
C LEU A 17 5.67 10.78 4.26
N ASP A 18 5.07 11.82 4.84
CA ASP A 18 3.63 11.95 4.86
C ASP A 18 3.11 11.94 3.40
N PRO A 19 2.10 11.11 3.06
CA PRO A 19 1.47 11.12 1.75
C PRO A 19 1.06 12.51 1.24
N GLU A 20 0.69 13.43 2.15
CA GLU A 20 0.31 14.80 1.81
C GLU A 20 1.52 15.70 1.46
N GLU A 21 2.70 15.37 1.96
CA GLU A 21 3.95 16.10 1.68
C GLU A 21 4.64 15.65 0.37
N LEU A 22 4.07 14.67 -0.33
CA LEU A 22 4.65 14.15 -1.57
C LEU A 22 4.62 15.19 -2.70
N TYR A 23 5.78 15.41 -3.32
CA TYR A 23 5.90 16.24 -4.50
C TYR A 23 4.94 15.76 -5.62
N PRO A 24 3.99 16.61 -6.07
CA PRO A 24 2.96 16.21 -7.04
C PRO A 24 3.51 16.23 -8.47
N SER A 25 4.41 15.29 -8.78
CA SER A 25 4.89 15.15 -10.16
C SER A 25 3.74 14.74 -11.10
N THR A 26 3.88 15.08 -12.39
CA THR A 26 2.93 14.67 -13.42
C THR A 26 2.77 13.15 -13.45
N THR A 27 3.89 12.42 -13.36
CA THR A 27 3.91 10.95 -13.33
C THR A 27 3.16 10.37 -12.12
N ILE A 28 3.33 10.93 -10.92
CA ILE A 28 2.59 10.47 -9.73
C ILE A 28 1.10 10.74 -9.89
N THR A 29 0.75 11.91 -10.42
CA THR A 29 -0.64 12.33 -10.63
C THR A 29 -1.35 11.42 -11.63
N GLU A 30 -0.72 11.13 -12.77
CA GLU A 30 -1.26 10.19 -13.77
C GLU A 30 -1.38 8.76 -13.23
N ALA A 31 -0.36 8.27 -12.51
CA ALA A 31 -0.37 6.95 -11.92
C ALA A 31 -1.48 6.81 -10.86
N GLN A 32 -1.68 7.84 -10.03
CA GLN A 32 -2.77 7.89 -9.06
C GLN A 32 -4.13 7.82 -9.77
N ALA A 33 -4.38 8.64 -10.79
CA ALA A 33 -5.64 8.64 -11.53
C ALA A 33 -5.97 7.26 -12.16
N ARG A 34 -4.97 6.57 -12.71
CA ARG A 34 -5.15 5.21 -13.26
C ARG A 34 -5.49 4.19 -12.18
N LEU A 35 -4.88 4.32 -11.00
CA LEU A 35 -5.18 3.43 -9.88
C LEU A 35 -6.57 3.72 -9.27
N GLU A 36 -6.97 4.98 -9.18
CA GLU A 36 -8.33 5.37 -8.77
C GLU A 36 -9.37 4.74 -9.72
N HIS A 37 -9.14 4.83 -11.03
CA HIS A 37 -10.00 4.17 -12.00
C HIS A 37 -10.06 2.64 -11.85
N LEU A 38 -8.93 2.00 -11.53
CA LEU A 38 -8.90 0.56 -11.22
C LEU A 38 -9.72 0.21 -9.97
N LEU A 39 -9.75 1.07 -8.95
CA LEU A 39 -10.57 0.89 -7.76
C LEU A 39 -12.06 0.97 -8.10
N GLU A 40 -12.47 1.92 -8.95
CA GLU A 40 -13.86 2.05 -9.43
C GLU A 40 -14.31 0.78 -10.17
N LEU A 41 -13.45 0.25 -11.04
CA LEU A 41 -13.69 -0.98 -11.79
C LEU A 41 -13.65 -2.25 -10.92
N ARG A 42 -13.16 -2.17 -9.68
CA ARG A 42 -12.87 -3.32 -8.80
C ARG A 42 -11.98 -4.35 -9.49
N ALA A 43 -11.01 -3.86 -10.26
CA ALA A 43 -10.12 -4.68 -11.08
C ALA A 43 -8.78 -4.96 -10.38
N ILE A 44 -8.02 -5.92 -10.93
CA ILE A 44 -6.66 -6.20 -10.48
C ILE A 44 -5.69 -5.32 -11.28
N GLY A 45 -4.85 -4.57 -10.58
CA GLY A 45 -3.82 -3.70 -11.15
C GLY A 45 -2.40 -4.22 -10.93
N LEU A 46 -1.50 -3.93 -11.88
CA LEU A 46 -0.06 -4.18 -11.76
C LEU A 46 0.70 -2.88 -12.03
N VAL A 47 1.48 -2.42 -11.04
CA VAL A 47 2.35 -1.24 -11.18
C VAL A 47 3.79 -1.69 -11.39
N THR A 48 4.36 -1.37 -12.55
CA THR A 48 5.75 -1.70 -12.91
C THR A 48 6.62 -0.44 -12.99
N GLY A 49 7.93 -0.64 -12.99
CA GLY A 49 8.93 0.44 -13.00
C GLY A 49 10.21 0.04 -12.29
N GLU A 50 11.27 0.82 -12.46
CA GLU A 50 12.59 0.56 -11.86
C GLU A 50 12.62 0.76 -10.34
N ALA A 51 13.67 0.26 -9.68
CA ALA A 51 13.87 0.52 -8.26
C ALA A 51 13.98 2.04 -8.00
N GLY A 52 13.25 2.54 -7.00
CA GLY A 52 13.21 3.98 -6.71
C GLY A 52 12.25 4.80 -7.59
N SER A 53 11.55 4.20 -8.56
CA SER A 53 10.62 4.93 -9.45
C SER A 53 9.30 5.38 -8.80
N GLY A 54 9.14 5.24 -7.48
CA GLY A 54 7.94 5.68 -6.75
C GLY A 54 6.75 4.72 -6.76
N LYS A 55 6.90 3.45 -7.18
CA LYS A 55 5.79 2.45 -7.18
C LYS A 55 5.09 2.34 -5.82
N THR A 56 5.86 2.08 -4.77
CA THR A 56 5.31 1.97 -3.41
C THR A 56 4.79 3.32 -2.92
N THR A 57 5.42 4.41 -3.34
CA THR A 57 5.03 5.78 -2.98
C THR A 57 3.64 6.11 -3.51
N VAL A 58 3.35 5.83 -4.79
CA VAL A 58 2.02 6.10 -5.36
C VAL A 58 0.94 5.20 -4.75
N CYS A 59 1.24 3.92 -4.46
CA CYS A 59 0.29 3.04 -3.78
C CYS A 59 -0.03 3.52 -2.35
N ARG A 60 0.95 4.06 -1.62
CA ARG A 60 0.72 4.67 -0.30
C ARG A 60 -0.08 5.96 -0.39
N LYS A 61 0.23 6.81 -1.38
CA LYS A 61 -0.53 8.04 -1.63
C LYS A 61 -2.00 7.77 -1.89
N LEU A 62 -2.29 6.82 -2.78
CA LEU A 62 -3.65 6.37 -3.05
C LEU A 62 -4.32 5.82 -1.80
N SER A 63 -3.66 4.91 -1.09
CA SER A 63 -4.23 4.32 0.13
C SER A 63 -4.60 5.38 1.18
N ALA A 64 -3.80 6.44 1.28
CA ALA A 64 -4.04 7.55 2.20
C ALA A 64 -5.15 8.52 1.73
N SER A 65 -5.40 8.63 0.41
CA SER A 65 -6.48 9.47 -0.12
C SER A 65 -7.86 8.83 -0.01
N LEU A 66 -7.93 7.52 0.26
CA LEU A 66 -9.20 6.80 0.39
C LEU A 66 -9.90 7.15 1.72
N HIS A 67 -11.20 7.44 1.63
CA HIS A 67 -12.00 7.74 2.81
C HIS A 67 -12.08 6.50 3.74
N PRO A 68 -11.64 6.59 5.01
CA PRO A 68 -11.51 5.43 5.89
C PRO A 68 -12.86 4.79 6.26
N GLY A 69 -13.96 5.55 6.18
CA GLY A 69 -15.32 5.02 6.38
C GLY A 69 -15.88 4.24 5.18
N LEU A 70 -15.27 4.35 4.00
CA LEU A 70 -15.73 3.69 2.76
C LEU A 70 -14.78 2.56 2.34
N TYR A 71 -13.50 2.69 2.65
CA TYR A 71 -12.45 1.76 2.22
C TYR A 71 -11.71 1.21 3.43
N ARG A 72 -11.53 -0.11 3.43
CA ARG A 72 -10.58 -0.79 4.33
C ARG A 72 -9.40 -1.26 3.49
N VAL A 73 -8.23 -0.67 3.73
CA VAL A 73 -7.00 -0.98 2.99
C VAL A 73 -6.23 -2.07 3.71
N PHE A 74 -5.86 -3.14 3.00
CA PHE A 74 -4.98 -4.18 3.50
C PHE A 74 -3.62 -4.08 2.83
N TYR A 75 -2.58 -3.80 3.60
CA TYR A 75 -1.22 -3.64 3.10
C TYR A 75 -0.39 -4.90 3.36
N ILE A 76 -0.11 -5.67 2.30
CA ILE A 76 0.64 -6.92 2.38
C ILE A 76 2.01 -6.72 1.70
N PRO A 77 3.09 -6.42 2.45
CA PRO A 77 4.41 -6.14 1.87
C PRO A 77 5.20 -7.41 1.50
N LEU A 78 4.58 -8.59 1.62
CA LEU A 78 5.27 -9.88 1.53
C LEU A 78 5.62 -10.21 0.06
N SER A 79 6.87 -10.00 -0.34
CA SER A 79 7.38 -10.34 -1.67
C SER A 79 7.97 -11.75 -1.77
N THR A 80 8.20 -12.42 -0.63
CA THR A 80 8.97 -13.68 -0.55
C THR A 80 8.21 -14.85 0.07
N GLY A 81 6.96 -14.65 0.51
CA GLY A 81 6.15 -15.71 1.11
C GLY A 81 5.55 -16.67 0.09
N ASN A 82 5.18 -17.85 0.56
CA ASN A 82 4.41 -18.80 -0.24
C ASN A 82 2.92 -18.39 -0.28
N ILE A 83 2.13 -19.08 -1.11
CA ILE A 83 0.69 -18.80 -1.28
C ILE A 83 -0.08 -18.83 0.06
N MET A 84 0.28 -19.74 0.97
CA MET A 84 -0.38 -19.83 2.28
C MET A 84 -0.07 -18.61 3.16
N ASP A 85 1.12 -18.02 3.03
CA ASP A 85 1.49 -16.82 3.79
C ASP A 85 0.65 -15.60 3.35
N ILE A 86 0.31 -15.51 2.07
CA ILE A 86 -0.62 -14.50 1.54
C ILE A 86 -2.02 -14.70 2.15
N TYR A 87 -2.56 -15.92 2.11
CA TYR A 87 -3.87 -16.21 2.70
C TYR A 87 -3.90 -15.91 4.21
N LYS A 88 -2.86 -16.27 4.95
CA LYS A 88 -2.77 -15.94 6.38
C LYS A 88 -2.70 -14.44 6.62
N SER A 89 -1.93 -13.71 5.82
CA SER A 89 -1.83 -12.24 5.92
C SER A 89 -3.19 -11.59 5.68
N ILE A 90 -3.92 -11.99 4.63
CA ILE A 90 -5.28 -11.50 4.37
C ILE A 90 -6.22 -11.84 5.53
N GLY A 91 -6.16 -13.07 6.04
CA GLY A 91 -6.96 -13.51 7.17
C GLY A 91 -6.71 -12.70 8.43
N TRP A 92 -5.44 -12.46 8.79
CA TRP A 92 -5.07 -11.63 9.94
C TRP A 92 -5.56 -10.19 9.80
N GLU A 93 -5.36 -9.58 8.63
CA GLU A 93 -5.82 -8.23 8.33
C GLU A 93 -7.35 -8.12 8.42
N LEU A 94 -8.09 -9.18 8.07
CA LEU A 94 -9.55 -9.26 8.22
C LEU A 94 -10.01 -9.55 9.66
N GLY A 95 -9.12 -10.01 10.55
CA GLY A 95 -9.47 -10.46 11.91
C GLY A 95 -10.02 -11.89 11.97
N LEU A 96 -9.70 -12.72 10.99
CA LEU A 96 -10.15 -14.11 10.88
C LEU A 96 -9.22 -15.09 11.62
N PRO A 97 -9.72 -16.25 12.07
CA PRO A 97 -8.89 -17.30 12.64
C PRO A 97 -7.85 -17.82 11.64
N THR A 98 -6.70 -18.27 12.15
CA THR A 98 -5.64 -18.82 11.30
C THR A 98 -5.96 -20.26 10.90
N GLU A 99 -6.07 -20.49 9.60
CA GLU A 99 -6.35 -21.81 9.04
C GLU A 99 -5.06 -22.61 8.74
N ARG A 100 -5.15 -23.94 8.85
CA ARG A 100 -3.99 -24.84 8.65
C ARG A 100 -3.74 -25.16 7.18
N ASN A 101 -4.76 -25.10 6.34
CA ASN A 101 -4.66 -25.45 4.92
C ASN A 101 -5.28 -24.38 4.01
N ARG A 102 -4.86 -24.38 2.74
CA ARG A 102 -5.27 -23.37 1.75
C ARG A 102 -6.77 -23.36 1.49
N ALA A 103 -7.41 -24.53 1.43
CA ALA A 103 -8.83 -24.63 1.13
C ALA A 103 -9.70 -24.01 2.24
N ALA A 104 -9.34 -24.27 3.50
CA ALA A 104 -10.00 -23.67 4.66
C ALA A 104 -9.76 -22.16 4.71
N ALA A 105 -8.51 -21.70 4.49
CA ALA A 105 -8.18 -20.28 4.47
C ALA A 105 -8.95 -19.51 3.38
N PHE A 106 -8.99 -20.05 2.16
CA PHE A 106 -9.76 -19.47 1.06
C PHE A 106 -11.26 -19.40 1.40
N ARG A 107 -11.82 -20.46 2.00
CA ARG A 107 -13.23 -20.48 2.40
C ARG A 107 -13.55 -19.41 3.43
N ALA A 108 -12.68 -19.20 4.42
CA ALA A 108 -12.86 -18.18 5.45
C ALA A 108 -12.78 -16.75 4.90
N ILE A 109 -11.95 -16.49 3.89
CA ILE A 109 -11.77 -15.16 3.28
C ILE A 109 -12.88 -14.82 2.28
N ARG A 110 -13.44 -15.83 1.60
CA ARG A 110 -14.46 -15.64 0.57
C ARG A 110 -15.84 -15.25 1.13
N THR A 111 -16.16 -15.72 2.34
CA THR A 111 -17.43 -15.46 3.05
C THR A 111 -17.54 -14.04 3.55
#